data_AF-A0A832C4S2-F1
#
_entry.id   AF-A0A832C4S2-F1
#
_cell.length_a   1.000
_cell.length_b   1.000
_cell.length_c   1.000
_cell.angle_alpha   90.00
_cell.angle_beta   90.00
_cell.angle_gamma   90.00
#
_symmetry.space_group_name_H-M   'P 1'
#
loop_
_entity.id
_entity.type
_entity.pdbx_description
1 polymer ?
#
loop_
_entity_poly.entity_id
_entity_poly.type
_entity_poly.pdbx_seq_one_letter_code
_entity_poly.pdbx_strand_id
1 'polypeptide(L)' 'MNDLKIFSGRANRQLTASICEYLGLPMGNISIGNFPDGEISCKIEEDVRGRDVFL' A
#
# COMPACT_ATOMS: atom_id res chain seq x y z
N MET A 1 -17.30 10.51 3.28
CA MET A 1 -16.33 11.36 2.55
C MET A 1 -15.13 10.45 2.32
N ASN A 2 -14.84 10.12 1.06
CA ASN A 2 -13.95 9.02 0.69
C ASN A 2 -12.53 9.26 1.23
N ASP A 3 -12.09 8.37 2.12
CA ASP A 3 -10.73 8.34 2.64
C ASP A 3 -9.83 7.69 1.59
N LEU A 4 -8.84 8.42 1.08
CA LEU A 4 -7.92 7.97 0.04
C LEU A 4 -6.85 7.06 0.65
N LYS A 5 -6.62 5.88 0.07
CA LYS A 5 -5.54 4.97 0.48
C LYS A 5 -4.59 4.70 -0.66
N ILE A 6 -3.30 4.91 -0.40
CA ILE A 6 -2.23 4.67 -1.36
C ILE A 6 -1.34 3.57 -0.80
N PHE A 7 -1.25 2.44 -1.51
CA PHE A 7 -0.34 1.36 -1.17
C PHE A 7 0.83 1.31 -2.16
N SER A 8 1.84 0.52 -1.84
CA SER A 8 2.97 0.28 -2.73
C SER A 8 3.31 -1.20 -2.73
N GLY A 9 3.58 -1.74 -3.91
CA GLY A 9 4.24 -3.03 -4.07
C GLY A 9 5.74 -2.97 -3.70
N ARG A 10 6.49 -3.96 -4.18
CA ARG A 10 7.96 -4.02 -3.98
C ARG A 10 8.76 -3.29 -5.06
N ALA A 11 8.13 -2.93 -6.17
CA ALA A 11 8.80 -2.41 -7.35
C ALA A 11 9.48 -1.06 -7.09
N ASN A 12 8.77 -0.11 -6.45
CA ASN A 12 9.32 1.21 -6.16
C ASN A 12 8.64 1.89 -4.97
N ARG A 13 9.00 1.47 -3.75
CA ARG A 13 8.44 2.05 -2.53
C ARG A 13 8.84 3.51 -2.31
N GLN A 14 10.00 3.92 -2.81
CA GLN A 14 10.50 5.28 -2.68
C GLN A 14 9.64 6.28 -3.47
N LEU A 15 9.28 5.92 -4.71
CA LEU A 15 8.38 6.74 -5.53
C LEU A 15 7.01 6.91 -4.86
N THR A 16 6.41 5.82 -4.35
CA THR A 16 5.14 5.92 -3.64
C THR A 16 5.27 6.79 -2.39
N ALA A 17 6.38 6.71 -1.65
CA ALA A 17 6.61 7.57 -0.49
C ALA A 17 6.66 9.06 -0.88
N SER A 18 7.34 9.42 -1.97
CA SER A 18 7.34 10.81 -2.47
C SER A 18 5.96 11.29 -2.95
N ILE A 19 5.15 10.40 -3.53
CA ILE A 19 3.76 10.71 -3.90
C ILE A 19 2.92 10.98 -2.65
N CYS A 20 3.02 10.12 -1.63
CA CYS A 20 2.35 10.29 -0.33
C CYS A 20 2.76 11.60 0.34
N GLU A 21 4.05 11.92 0.36
CA GLU A 21 4.59 13.18 0.91
C GLU A 21 4.05 14.40 0.16
N TYR A 22 4.05 14.37 -1.18
CA TYR A 22 3.51 15.45 -2.00
C TYR A 22 2.01 15.69 -1.75
N LEU A 23 1.24 14.62 -1.56
CA LEU A 23 -0.20 14.69 -1.27
C LEU A 23 -0.52 14.97 0.20
N GLY A 24 0.48 14.95 1.10
CA GLY A 24 0.29 15.09 2.55
C GLY A 24 -0.49 13.93 3.18
N LEU A 25 -0.40 12.73 2.59
CA LEU A 25 -1.14 11.54 3.03
C LEU A 25 -0.19 10.45 3.55
N PRO A 26 -0.60 9.66 4.55
CA PRO A 26 0.17 8.49 4.96
C PRO A 26 0.13 7.40 3.87
N MET A 27 1.24 6.67 3.73
CA MET A 27 1.25 5.43 2.95
C MET A 27 0.49 4.35 3.72
N GLY A 28 -0.33 3.59 3.00
CA GLY A 28 -1.09 2.47 3.55
C GLY A 28 -0.19 1.34 4.04
N ASN A 29 -0.61 0.69 5.12
CA ASN A 29 0.10 -0.40 5.77
C ASN A 29 -0.16 -1.73 5.07
N ILE A 30 0.89 -2.29 4.48
CA ILE A 30 0.84 -3.56 3.75
C ILE A 30 2.08 -4.39 4.03
N SER A 31 1.87 -5.66 4.33
CA SER A 31 2.89 -6.69 4.48
C SER A 31 3.00 -7.46 3.18
N ILE A 32 4.16 -7.42 2.53
CA ILE A 32 4.45 -8.19 1.32
C ILE A 32 5.66 -9.09 1.60
N GLY A 33 5.49 -10.39 1.39
CA GLY A 33 6.53 -11.40 1.59
C GLY A 33 6.48 -12.49 0.54
N ASN A 34 7.28 -13.53 0.73
CA ASN A 34 7.26 -14.74 -0.07
C ASN A 34 6.98 -15.94 0.82
N PHE A 35 6.14 -16.85 0.34
CA PHE A 35 6.03 -18.19 0.89
C PHE A 35 7.25 -19.04 0.47
N PRO A 36 7.55 -20.14 1.19
CA PRO A 36 8.70 -20.99 0.88
C PRO A 36 8.72 -21.59 -0.54
N ASP A 37 7.54 -21.75 -1.16
CA ASP A 37 7.35 -22.22 -2.54
C ASP A 37 7.52 -21.11 -3.60
N GLY A 38 7.75 -19.86 -3.18
CA GLY A 38 7.95 -18.71 -4.05
C GLY A 38 6.68 -17.91 -4.33
N GLU A 39 5.51 -18.35 -3.87
CA GLU A 39 4.27 -17.57 -3.99
C GLU A 39 4.37 -16.25 -3.20
N ILE A 40 3.67 -15.21 -3.69
CA ILE A 40 3.68 -13.89 -3.05
C ILE A 40 2.61 -13.87 -1.95
N SER A 41 3.05 -13.60 -0.73
CA SER A 41 2.15 -13.28 0.39
C SER A 41 1.90 -11.78 0.43
N CYS A 42 0.63 -11.37 0.43
CA CYS A 42 0.22 -9.98 0.47
C CYS A 42 -0.92 -9.80 1.47
N LYS A 43 -0.72 -8.95 2.48
CA LYS A 43 -1.69 -8.68 3.54
C LYS A 43 -1.79 -7.19 3.83
N ILE A 44 -3.00 -6.65 3.69
CA ILE A 44 -3.33 -5.28 4.10
C ILE A 44 -3.54 -5.29 5.62
N GLU A 45 -2.86 -4.40 6.34
CA GLU A 45 -2.84 -4.36 7.81
C GLU A 45 -3.72 -3.22 8.37
N GLU A 46 -4.63 -2.69 7.55
CA GLU A 46 -5.59 -1.67 7.92
C GLU A 46 -6.95 -1.88 7.24
N ASP A 47 -7.99 -1.25 7.77
CA ASP A 47 -9.31 -1.27 7.14
C ASP A 47 -9.27 -0.46 5.83
N VAL A 48 -9.82 -1.05 4.76
CA VAL A 48 -9.89 -0.43 3.41
C VAL A 48 -11.31 -0.45 2.83
N ARG A 49 -12.29 -0.99 3.56
CA ARG A 49 -13.65 -1.13 3.05
C ARG A 49 -14.27 0.24 2.78
N GLY A 50 -14.82 0.42 1.57
CA GLY A 50 -15.49 1.66 1.17
C GLY A 50 -14.56 2.87 0.98
N ARG A 51 -13.25 2.63 0.84
CA ARG A 51 -12.23 3.66 0.58
C ARG A 51 -11.83 3.68 -0.89
N ASP A 52 -11.31 4.81 -1.35
CA ASP A 52 -10.75 4.95 -2.69
C ASP A 52 -9.27 4.51 -2.64
N VAL A 53 -8.94 3.43 -3.34
CA VAL A 53 -7.64 2.75 -3.23
C VAL A 53 -6.81 2.89 -4.51
N PHE A 54 -5.53 3.27 -4.34
CA PHE A 54 -4.52 3.39 -5.38
C PHE A 54 -3.32 2.49 -5.03
N LEU A 55 -2.75 1.80 -6.03
CA LEU A 55 -1.67 0.80 -5.91
C LEU A 55 -0.41 1.21 -6.66
#